data_AF-A0A3N5RGP5-F1
#
_entry.id   AF-A0A3N5RGP5-F1
#
_cell.length_a   1.000
_cell.length_b   1.000
_cell.length_c   1.000
_cell.angle_alpha   90.00
_cell.angle_beta   90.00
_cell.angle_gamma   90.00
#
_symmetry.space_group_name_H-M   'P 1'
#
loop_
_entity.id
_entity.type
_entity.pdbx_description
1 polymer ?
#
loop_
_entity_poly.entity_id
_entity_poly.type
_entity_poly.pdbx_seq_one_letter_code
_entity_poly.pdbx_strand_id
1 'polypeptide(L)'
;MSNTERIQNKKTYVNISVSDYKLTPSSDNDTSRNLTSRYALRTIRYQNSLMVNVCDLSLIDKQIQHGDITIDIKKNYWMDKVADESEIESYLKKSSISNLAGKATVEKAIELNLAKRSSIKYFSDVPFLMIYRFRQSY
;
A
#
# COMPACT_ATOMS: atom_id res chain seq x y z
N MET A 1 8.06 1.25 -48.59
CA MET A 1 7.50 0.32 -47.59
C MET A 1 8.43 0.30 -46.39
N SER A 2 7.84 0.54 -45.21
CA SER A 2 8.36 0.44 -43.83
C SER A 2 9.65 1.18 -43.42
N ASN A 3 9.44 2.39 -42.90
CA ASN A 3 10.08 2.92 -41.70
C ASN A 3 9.90 1.95 -40.52
N THR A 4 10.93 1.72 -39.70
CA THR A 4 10.74 1.62 -38.23
C THR A 4 12.05 1.94 -37.52
N GLU A 5 12.06 3.12 -36.89
CA GLU A 5 13.05 3.60 -35.94
C GLU A 5 13.08 2.68 -34.70
N ARG A 6 14.26 2.21 -34.29
CA ARG A 6 14.48 1.66 -32.95
C ARG A 6 14.91 2.80 -32.03
N ILE A 7 13.94 3.46 -31.40
CA ILE A 7 14.19 4.38 -30.30
C ILE A 7 14.45 3.55 -29.03
N GLN A 8 15.71 3.50 -28.63
CA GLN A 8 16.15 2.85 -27.41
C GLN A 8 15.91 3.81 -26.23
N ASN A 9 14.79 3.63 -25.52
CA ASN A 9 14.44 4.42 -24.34
C ASN A 9 15.46 4.19 -23.21
N LYS A 10 16.41 5.11 -23.08
CA LYS A 10 17.39 5.17 -21.99
C LYS A 10 16.66 5.61 -20.71
N LYS A 11 16.31 4.66 -19.83
CA LYS A 11 15.78 4.98 -18.49
C LYS A 11 16.91 5.59 -17.65
N THR A 12 16.83 6.90 -17.43
CA THR A 12 17.69 7.61 -16.49
C THR A 12 17.27 7.25 -15.07
N TYR A 13 18.13 6.54 -14.33
CA TYR A 13 17.98 6.38 -12.89
C TYR A 13 18.58 7.60 -12.20
N VAL A 14 17.77 8.30 -11.41
CA VAL A 14 18.28 9.33 -10.50
C VAL A 14 18.79 8.60 -9.26
N ASN A 15 20.11 8.62 -9.06
CA ASN A 15 20.72 8.19 -7.81
C ASN A 15 20.37 9.24 -6.74
N ILE A 16 19.50 8.88 -5.79
CA ILE A 16 19.28 9.70 -4.59
C ILE A 16 20.33 9.24 -3.57
N SER A 17 21.40 10.03 -3.45
CA SER A 17 22.40 9.90 -2.39
C SER A 17 21.74 10.21 -1.05
N VAL A 18 21.73 9.25 -0.12
CA VAL A 18 21.32 9.49 1.26
C VAL A 18 22.51 10.14 1.98
N SER A 19 22.57 11.47 1.98
CA SER A 19 23.54 12.24 2.77
C SER A 19 22.79 13.04 3.83
N ASP A 20 22.98 12.61 5.07
CA ASP A 20 22.96 13.40 6.31
C ASP A 20 21.67 14.10 6.74
N TYR A 21 20.76 13.33 7.37
CA TYR A 21 19.88 13.91 8.38
C TYR A 21 20.61 13.91 9.73
N LYS A 22 21.08 15.09 10.16
CA LYS A 22 21.58 15.30 11.53
C LYS A 22 20.42 15.27 12.51
N LEU A 23 20.38 14.26 13.38
CA LEU A 23 19.52 14.20 14.55
C LEU A 23 20.20 14.97 15.70
N THR A 24 19.55 16.00 16.22
CA THR A 24 19.87 16.57 17.54
C THR A 24 19.18 15.71 18.62
N PRO A 25 19.86 15.32 19.71
CA PRO A 25 19.23 14.50 20.73
C PRO A 25 18.42 15.38 21.69
N SER A 26 17.10 15.25 21.67
CA SER A 26 16.27 15.62 22.82
C SER A 26 15.95 14.35 23.59
N SER A 27 16.47 14.28 24.81
CA SER A 27 16.16 13.28 25.83
C SER A 27 14.65 13.22 26.06
N ASP A 28 14.05 12.05 25.83
CA ASP A 28 13.10 11.41 26.74
C ASP A 28 12.71 10.02 26.20
N ASN A 29 12.68 9.05 27.12
CA ASN A 29 12.53 7.61 26.89
C ASN A 29 11.10 7.22 26.48
N ASP A 30 10.88 6.85 25.22
CA ASP A 30 10.07 5.69 24.74
C ASP A 30 10.04 5.74 23.19
N THR A 31 9.78 4.61 22.54
CA THR A 31 9.44 4.46 21.10
C THR A 31 10.58 4.07 20.15
N SER A 32 11.01 2.82 20.25
CA SER A 32 11.60 2.05 19.13
C SER A 32 10.57 1.66 18.04
N ARG A 33 9.41 2.33 17.96
CA ARG A 33 8.42 2.20 16.87
C ARG A 33 8.43 3.44 15.98
N ASN A 34 9.49 3.63 15.20
CA ASN A 34 9.42 4.54 14.05
C ASN A 34 10.36 4.11 12.93
N LEU A 35 10.37 2.81 12.63
CA LEU A 35 10.65 2.38 11.27
C LEU A 35 9.39 2.72 10.46
N THR A 36 9.41 3.88 9.82
CA THR A 36 8.31 4.44 9.01
C THR A 36 7.82 3.36 8.05
N SER A 37 6.72 2.69 8.41
CA SER A 37 6.14 1.68 7.52
C SER A 37 5.69 2.41 6.27
N ARG A 38 6.32 2.10 5.15
CA ARG A 38 5.94 2.68 3.86
C ARG A 38 4.87 1.80 3.24
N TYR A 39 3.86 2.44 2.68
CA TYR A 39 2.73 1.77 2.05
C TYR A 39 2.82 1.93 0.54
N ALA A 40 2.51 0.88 -0.19
CA ALA A 40 2.16 0.97 -1.58
C ALA A 40 0.68 1.36 -1.69
N LEU A 41 0.38 2.40 -2.47
CA LEU A 41 -0.97 2.89 -2.68
C LEU A 41 -1.27 3.00 -4.17
N ARG A 42 -2.41 2.44 -4.57
CA ARG A 42 -3.06 2.69 -5.86
C ARG A 42 -4.48 3.17 -5.64
N THR A 43 -4.90 4.16 -6.42
CA THR A 43 -6.24 4.74 -6.33
C THR A 43 -6.97 4.62 -7.66
N ILE A 44 -8.22 4.19 -7.63
CA ILE A 44 -9.07 4.03 -8.81
C ILE A 44 -10.37 4.81 -8.56
N ARG A 45 -10.73 5.71 -9.47
CA ARG A 45 -11.98 6.49 -9.40
C ARG A 45 -12.91 6.08 -10.53
N TYR A 46 -14.16 5.77 -10.20
CA TYR A 46 -15.19 5.46 -11.17
C TYR A 46 -16.56 5.92 -10.65
N GLN A 47 -17.32 6.69 -11.44
CA GLN A 47 -18.68 7.16 -11.12
C GLN A 47 -18.84 7.62 -9.65
N ASN A 48 -17.98 8.55 -9.22
CA ASN A 48 -17.91 9.10 -7.85
C ASN A 48 -17.54 8.10 -6.73
N SER A 49 -17.25 6.84 -7.05
CA SER A 49 -16.70 5.85 -6.13
C SER A 49 -15.17 5.87 -6.15
N LEU A 50 -14.56 5.83 -4.96
CA LEU A 50 -13.12 5.73 -4.79
C LEU A 50 -12.78 4.32 -4.30
N MET A 51 -12.03 3.57 -5.09
CA MET A 51 -11.39 2.32 -4.69
C MET A 51 -9.91 2.57 -4.39
N VAL A 52 -9.39 1.94 -3.34
CA VAL A 52 -7.98 1.98 -2.98
C VAL A 52 -7.43 0.58 -2.79
N ASN A 53 -6.24 0.34 -3.34
CA ASN A 53 -5.44 -0.82 -3.02
C ASN A 53 -4.27 -0.33 -2.16
N VAL A 54 -4.12 -0.90 -0.97
CA VAL A 54 -3.03 -0.56 -0.05
C VAL A 54 -2.29 -1.84 0.32
N CYS A 55 -0.97 -1.80 0.25
CA CYS A 55 -0.13 -2.94 0.59
C CYS A 55 1.10 -2.49 1.38
N ASP A 56 1.60 -3.31 2.30
CA ASP A 56 2.92 -3.09 2.88
C ASP A 56 3.94 -3.02 1.74
N LEU A 57 4.75 -1.96 1.65
CA LEU A 57 5.65 -1.74 0.51
C LEU A 57 6.63 -2.91 0.32
N SER A 58 6.98 -3.60 1.41
CA SER A 58 7.88 -4.75 1.42
C SER A 58 7.31 -5.98 0.69
N LEU A 59 6.02 -6.01 0.37
CA LEU A 59 5.37 -7.10 -0.36
C LEU A 59 5.34 -6.89 -1.87
N ILE A 60 5.61 -5.68 -2.37
CA ILE A 60 5.55 -5.39 -3.81
C ILE A 60 6.52 -6.28 -4.60
N ASP A 61 6.02 -6.80 -5.71
CA ASP A 61 6.69 -7.72 -6.64
C ASP A 61 7.10 -9.07 -6.01
N LYS A 62 6.54 -9.43 -4.85
CA LYS A 62 6.65 -10.76 -4.26
C LYS A 62 5.46 -11.65 -4.64
N GLN A 63 5.67 -12.95 -4.48
CA GLN A 63 4.63 -13.97 -4.54
C GLN A 63 4.38 -14.54 -3.15
N ILE A 64 3.11 -14.72 -2.80
CA ILE A 64 2.69 -15.39 -1.58
C ILE A 64 2.14 -16.76 -1.98
N GLN A 65 2.79 -17.82 -1.50
CA GLN A 65 2.35 -19.19 -1.72
C GLN A 65 1.57 -19.68 -0.50
N HIS A 66 0.38 -20.24 -0.73
CA HIS A 66 -0.49 -20.79 0.31
C HIS A 66 -1.22 -22.03 -0.18
N GLY A 67 -0.64 -23.22 0.08
CA GLY A 67 -1.10 -24.47 -0.53
C GLY A 67 -0.99 -24.37 -2.05
N ASP A 68 -2.10 -24.62 -2.73
CA ASP A 68 -2.20 -24.55 -4.20
C ASP A 68 -2.48 -23.12 -4.73
N ILE A 69 -2.58 -22.13 -3.84
CA ILE A 69 -2.88 -20.74 -4.20
C ILE A 69 -1.57 -19.94 -4.27
N THR A 70 -1.34 -19.30 -5.41
CA THR A 70 -0.28 -18.31 -5.61
C THR A 70 -0.91 -16.92 -5.76
N ILE A 71 -0.48 -15.97 -4.92
CA ILE A 71 -0.89 -14.56 -5.03
C ILE A 71 0.31 -13.72 -5.47
N ASP A 72 0.23 -13.16 -6.68
CA ASP A 72 1.21 -12.20 -7.17
C ASP A 72 0.90 -10.77 -6.68
N ILE A 73 1.78 -10.17 -5.89
CA ILE A 73 1.65 -8.77 -5.45
C ILE A 73 2.27 -7.84 -6.50
N LYS A 74 1.66 -7.82 -7.69
CA LYS A 74 2.18 -7.05 -8.83
C LYS A 74 2.10 -5.55 -8.57
N LYS A 75 3.20 -4.83 -8.80
CA LYS A 75 3.26 -3.36 -8.71
C LYS A 75 2.12 -2.66 -9.44
N ASN A 76 1.81 -3.08 -10.66
CA ASN A 76 0.75 -2.45 -11.49
C ASN A 76 -0.68 -2.63 -10.94
N TYR A 77 -0.89 -3.56 -10.01
CA TYR A 77 -2.17 -3.74 -9.32
C TYR A 77 -2.19 -3.03 -7.96
N TRP A 78 -1.06 -2.97 -7.25
CA TRP A 78 -1.01 -2.50 -5.87
C TRP A 78 -0.48 -1.07 -5.69
N MET A 79 0.28 -0.53 -6.65
CA MET A 79 1.06 0.68 -6.41
C MET A 79 1.14 1.63 -7.62
N ASP A 80 0.62 2.83 -7.44
CA ASP A 80 0.94 4.00 -8.28
C ASP A 80 1.97 4.89 -7.58
N LYS A 81 1.94 4.93 -6.24
CA LYS A 81 2.88 5.70 -5.42
C LYS A 81 3.17 5.01 -4.09
N VAL A 82 4.28 5.42 -3.48
CA VAL A 82 4.55 5.15 -2.07
C VAL A 82 3.83 6.22 -1.24
N ALA A 83 3.21 5.81 -0.15
CA ALA A 83 2.45 6.67 0.76
C ALA A 83 2.93 6.48 2.20
N ASP A 84 2.77 7.52 3.01
CA ASP A 84 2.92 7.46 4.45
C ASP A 84 1.61 7.06 5.15
N GLU A 85 1.69 6.94 6.48
CA GLU A 85 0.57 6.56 7.33
C GLU A 85 -0.61 7.55 7.27
N SER A 86 -0.32 8.86 7.27
CA SER A 86 -1.34 9.90 7.24
C SER A 86 -2.11 9.89 5.92
N GLU A 87 -1.41 9.61 4.83
CA GLU A 87 -2.00 9.49 3.51
C GLU A 87 -2.91 8.26 3.43
N ILE A 88 -2.45 7.08 3.85
CA ILE A 88 -3.30 5.89 3.79
C ILE A 88 -4.53 6.04 4.68
N GLU A 89 -4.42 6.66 5.86
CA GLU A 89 -5.56 6.92 6.73
C GLU A 89 -6.62 7.78 6.02
N SER A 90 -6.19 8.87 5.38
CA SER A 90 -7.04 9.75 4.59
C SER A 90 -7.77 9.00 3.48
N TYR A 91 -7.06 8.10 2.78
CA TYR A 91 -7.64 7.30 1.70
C TYR A 91 -8.61 6.23 2.20
N LEU A 92 -8.24 5.48 3.25
CA LEU A 92 -9.09 4.44 3.85
C LEU A 92 -10.41 5.00 4.39
N LYS A 93 -10.40 6.21 4.97
CA LYS A 93 -11.62 6.88 5.44
C LYS A 93 -12.52 7.38 4.30
N LYS A 94 -11.97 7.64 3.11
CA LYS A 94 -12.68 8.22 1.96
C LYS A 94 -13.14 7.18 0.94
N SER A 95 -12.49 6.02 0.87
CA SER A 95 -12.83 4.99 -0.10
C SER A 95 -14.21 4.37 0.14
N SER A 96 -14.79 3.87 -0.95
CA SER A 96 -15.95 2.98 -0.96
C SER A 96 -15.51 1.51 -1.00
N ILE A 97 -14.33 1.23 -1.56
CA ILE A 97 -13.73 -0.10 -1.61
C ILE A 97 -12.26 0.01 -1.21
N SER A 98 -11.81 -0.82 -0.27
CA SER A 98 -10.41 -0.92 0.12
C SER A 98 -9.94 -2.36 0.04
N ASN A 99 -8.93 -2.64 -0.78
CA ASN A 99 -8.24 -3.93 -0.82
C ASN A 99 -6.90 -3.78 -0.09
N LEU A 100 -6.68 -4.58 0.95
CA LEU A 100 -5.57 -4.42 1.89
C LEU A 100 -4.75 -5.71 1.95
N ALA A 101 -3.43 -5.58 1.94
CA ALA A 101 -2.50 -6.70 2.09
C ALA A 101 -1.29 -6.29 2.98
N GLY A 102 -0.94 -7.14 3.93
CA GLY A 102 0.20 -6.92 4.82
C GLY A 102 -0.18 -6.46 6.22
N LYS A 103 0.73 -6.72 7.17
CA LYS A 103 0.48 -6.62 8.61
C LYS A 103 0.25 -5.16 9.01
N ALA A 104 1.11 -4.23 8.57
CA ALA A 104 0.97 -2.82 8.93
C ALA A 104 -0.31 -2.23 8.31
N THR A 105 -0.57 -2.55 7.05
CA THR A 105 -1.74 -2.08 6.32
C THR A 105 -3.06 -2.54 6.94
N VAL A 106 -3.17 -3.84 7.24
CA VAL A 106 -4.39 -4.40 7.84
C VAL A 106 -4.58 -3.91 9.26
N GLU A 107 -3.51 -3.85 10.06
CA GLU A 107 -3.59 -3.35 11.43
C GLU A 107 -4.09 -1.89 11.46
N LYS A 108 -3.61 -1.04 10.55
CA LYS A 108 -4.11 0.33 10.43
C LYS A 108 -5.62 0.40 10.20
N ALA A 109 -6.18 -0.48 9.37
CA ALA A 109 -7.63 -0.51 9.15
C ALA A 109 -8.42 -0.95 10.39
N ILE A 110 -7.86 -1.83 11.21
CA ILE A 110 -8.45 -2.24 12.50
C ILE A 110 -8.38 -1.07 13.51
N GLU A 111 -7.24 -0.39 13.62
CA GLU A 111 -7.05 0.78 14.48
C GLU A 111 -8.04 1.91 14.14
N LEU A 112 -8.31 2.11 12.85
CA LEU A 112 -9.29 3.08 12.36
C LEU A 112 -10.75 2.62 12.51
N ASN A 113 -10.99 1.46 13.13
CA ASN A 113 -12.31 0.85 13.31
C ASN A 113 -13.09 0.63 12.00
N LEU A 114 -12.38 0.38 10.88
CA LEU A 114 -13.00 0.17 9.58
C LEU A 114 -13.38 -1.30 9.33
N ALA A 115 -12.83 -2.22 10.13
CA ALA A 115 -13.13 -3.65 10.09
C ALA A 115 -12.90 -4.30 11.46
N LYS A 116 -13.40 -5.52 11.64
CA LYS A 116 -13.14 -6.34 12.83
C LYS A 116 -11.97 -7.30 12.54
N ARG A 117 -11.20 -7.66 13.57
CA ARG A 117 -10.10 -8.64 13.42
C ARG A 117 -10.58 -9.99 12.85
N SER A 118 -11.82 -10.39 13.15
CA SER A 118 -12.43 -11.61 12.59
C SER A 118 -12.69 -11.57 11.08
N SER A 119 -12.63 -10.38 10.46
CA SER A 119 -12.77 -10.20 9.01
C SER A 119 -11.46 -10.44 8.24
N ILE A 120 -10.34 -10.59 8.94
CA ILE A 120 -9.01 -10.78 8.33
C ILE A 120 -8.90 -12.20 7.76
N LYS A 121 -8.41 -12.30 6.53
CA LYS A 121 -8.04 -13.57 5.91
C LYS A 121 -6.53 -13.67 5.80
N TYR A 122 -5.97 -14.84 6.10
CA TYR A 122 -4.53 -15.06 6.04
C TYR A 122 -4.21 -15.96 4.87
N PHE A 123 -3.24 -15.52 4.07
CA PHE A 123 -2.57 -16.36 3.08
C PHE A 123 -1.11 -16.48 3.52
N SER A 124 -0.77 -17.66 4.02
CA SER A 124 0.45 -17.91 4.79
C SER A 124 0.52 -16.97 6.00
N ASP A 125 1.57 -16.16 6.14
CA ASP A 125 1.67 -15.20 7.25
C ASP A 125 1.23 -13.78 6.89
N VAL A 126 0.68 -13.59 5.68
CA VAL A 126 0.26 -12.27 5.17
C VAL A 126 -1.24 -12.10 5.36
N PRO A 127 -1.69 -11.09 6.13
CA PRO A 127 -3.10 -10.77 6.28
C PRO A 127 -3.61 -9.99 5.08
N PHE A 128 -4.85 -10.29 4.69
CA PHE A 128 -5.63 -9.63 3.65
C PHE A 128 -6.98 -9.20 4.22
N LEU A 129 -7.47 -8.06 3.76
CA LEU A 129 -8.76 -7.53 4.16
C LEU A 129 -9.39 -6.76 2.98
N MET A 130 -10.68 -6.99 2.76
CA MET A 130 -11.49 -6.20 1.82
C MET A 130 -12.59 -5.49 2.59
N ILE A 131 -12.74 -4.19 2.34
CA ILE A 131 -13.75 -3.35 2.97
C ILE A 131 -14.65 -2.77 1.89
N TYR A 132 -15.96 -2.94 2.04
CA TYR A 132 -16.98 -2.32 1.18
C TYR A 132 -17.82 -1.36 2.01
N ARG A 133 -17.89 -0.10 1.59
CA ARG A 133 -18.68 0.94 2.25
C ARG A 133 -19.73 1.48 1.29
N PHE A 134 -20.97 1.15 1.56
CA PHE A 134 -22.13 1.66 0.85
C PHE A 134 -22.53 3.00 1.49
N ARG A 135 -22.62 4.06 0.68
CA ARG A 135 -23.21 5.34 1.10
C ARG A 135 -24.62 5.38 0.53
N GLN A 136 -25.64 5.41 1.39
CA GLN A 136 -26.98 5.79 0.93
C GLN A 136 -26.97 7.29 0.62
N SER A 137 -27.21 7.64 -0.63
CA SER A 137 -27.70 8.95 -1.03
C SER A 137 -29.21 8.95 -0.83
N TYR A 138 -29.69 9.71 0.16
CA TYR A 138 -31.10 10.08 0.30
C TYR A 138 -31.42 11.23 -0.66
#